data_AF-A0A847BEW7-F1
#
_entry.id   AF-A0A847BEW7-F1
#
_cell.length_a   1.000
_cell.length_b   1.000
_cell.length_c   1.000
_cell.angle_alpha   90.00
_cell.angle_beta   90.00
_cell.angle_gamma   90.00
#
_symmetry.space_group_name_H-M   'P 1'
#
loop_
_entity.id
_entity.type
_entity.pdbx_description
1 polymer ?
#
loop_
_entity_poly.entity_id
_entity_poly.type
_entity_poly.pdbx_seq_one_letter_code
_entity_poly.pdbx_strand_id
1 'polypeptide(L)'
;MKLTRRDFIKSSAVSTATAAAGISTVTQAQNIVTDAQHTQLKWSKAPCRFCGVGCGVNVAVRDNRVVATHGDMQSPVNRGINCIKGYFLSKIMYGEDRLTQPLLRKRNGEFHKDGEFTPVSWDEAFDVMAEKYKAALRDKGPGAIGMFGSGQWTIWEGYAANKLMKAGFRSNHIDPNARHCMASAVFGFMRTFGIDEPMGCYDDIEAADAFVLWGANMAEMHPILWTRVTDRRLSNPHVKVAVLSTFEHRSFELADQPIIFTPQADLAILNYIQRYIIENDRVNWDFVNEHVRFMEGNVDIGYGLRPEHRLELAAENARDAAGARDIDFERYLEFLQQYDAETVTRLSGVSKPQLDALAELYADPDTKVMSFWTMGFNQHTRGVWANNMIYNIHLLTGKISTPGNSPFSLTGQPSACGTAREVGTFSHRLPADMVVT
;
A
#
# COMPACT_ATOMS: atom_id res chain seq x y z
N MET A 1 2.57 -27.55 40.76
CA MET A 1 3.43 -27.64 41.97
C MET A 1 4.84 -27.18 41.57
N LYS A 2 5.41 -26.13 42.19
CA LYS A 2 6.78 -25.67 41.83
C LYS A 2 7.79 -26.65 42.43
N LEU A 3 8.50 -27.40 41.59
CA LEU A 3 9.67 -28.20 42.01
C LEU A 3 10.69 -27.25 42.64
N THR A 4 10.99 -27.45 43.93
CA THR A 4 12.03 -26.67 44.58
C THR A 4 13.40 -27.22 44.16
N ARG A 5 14.46 -26.39 44.22
CA ARG A 5 15.84 -26.86 43.99
C ARG A 5 16.20 -28.08 44.86
N ARG A 6 15.61 -28.16 46.07
CA ARG A 6 15.80 -29.28 47.00
C ARG A 6 15.15 -30.57 46.49
N ASP A 7 13.98 -30.46 45.88
CA ASP A 7 13.27 -31.62 45.32
C ASP A 7 14.00 -32.16 44.08
N PHE A 8 14.53 -31.27 43.24
CA PHE A 8 15.35 -31.65 42.09
C PHE A 8 16.63 -32.39 42.50
N ILE A 9 17.36 -31.87 43.50
CA ILE A 9 18.58 -32.52 43.99
C ILE A 9 18.26 -33.90 44.59
N LYS A 10 17.16 -34.02 45.33
CA LYS A 10 16.70 -35.32 45.87
C LYS A 10 16.32 -36.29 44.76
N SER A 11 15.57 -35.86 43.74
CA SER A 11 15.20 -36.73 42.63
C SER A 11 16.42 -37.18 41.82
N SER A 12 17.37 -36.28 41.56
CA SER A 12 18.61 -36.63 40.86
C SER A 12 19.48 -37.58 41.68
N ALA A 13 19.58 -37.40 43.00
CA ALA A 13 20.32 -38.32 43.86
C ALA A 13 19.70 -39.73 43.88
N VAL A 14 18.37 -39.81 43.95
CA VAL A 14 17.63 -41.08 43.89
C VAL A 14 17.83 -41.76 42.54
N SER A 15 17.67 -41.03 41.43
CA SER A 15 17.85 -41.59 40.08
C SER A 15 19.27 -42.11 39.83
N THR A 16 20.30 -41.41 40.30
CA THR A 16 21.69 -41.86 40.18
C THR A 16 21.96 -43.09 41.02
N ALA A 17 21.46 -43.15 42.25
CA ALA A 17 21.63 -44.30 43.13
C ALA A 17 20.93 -45.56 42.58
N THR A 18 19.71 -45.41 42.04
CA THR A 18 18.98 -46.53 41.44
C THR A 18 19.61 -47.03 40.14
N ALA A 19 20.15 -46.13 39.31
CA ALA A 19 20.87 -46.50 38.10
C ALA A 19 22.17 -47.27 38.42
N ALA A 20 22.91 -46.83 39.44
CA ALA A 20 24.12 -47.53 39.90
C ALA A 20 23.80 -48.92 40.50
N ALA A 21 22.62 -49.09 41.10
CA ALA A 21 22.15 -50.36 41.65
C ALA A 21 21.49 -51.29 40.61
N GLY A 22 21.43 -50.89 39.33
CA GLY A 22 20.80 -51.69 38.27
C GLY A 22 19.27 -51.80 38.38
N ILE A 23 18.63 -50.93 39.16
CA ILE A 23 17.18 -50.91 39.36
C ILE A 23 16.57 -49.97 38.33
N SER A 24 15.70 -50.49 37.46
CA SER A 24 14.93 -49.68 36.52
C SER A 24 13.91 -48.82 37.27
N THR A 25 14.18 -47.53 37.39
CA THR A 25 13.18 -46.57 37.86
C THR A 25 12.11 -46.38 36.81
N VAL A 26 10.84 -46.43 37.22
CA VAL A 26 9.72 -45.94 36.41
C VAL A 26 10.03 -44.49 36.05
N THR A 27 10.31 -44.25 34.77
CA THR A 27 10.41 -42.91 34.20
C THR A 27 9.15 -42.16 34.62
N GLN A 28 9.27 -41.12 35.44
CA GLN A 28 8.19 -40.16 35.54
C GLN A 28 8.03 -39.59 34.14
N ALA A 29 6.94 -39.95 33.47
CA ALA A 29 6.51 -39.34 32.24
C ALA A 29 6.68 -37.82 32.41
N GLN A 30 7.23 -37.14 31.40
CA GLN A 30 7.07 -35.69 31.32
C GLN A 30 5.58 -35.44 31.52
N ASN A 31 5.21 -34.79 32.62
CA ASN A 31 3.84 -34.37 32.83
C ASN A 31 3.51 -33.47 31.64
N ILE A 32 2.84 -34.03 30.64
CA ILE A 32 2.08 -33.26 29.67
C ILE A 32 1.18 -32.41 30.56
N VAL A 33 1.36 -31.10 30.52
CA VAL A 33 0.52 -30.18 31.28
C VAL A 33 -0.86 -30.27 30.63
N THR A 34 -1.69 -31.18 31.14
CA THR A 34 -3.05 -31.45 30.67
C THR A 34 -4.06 -30.49 31.29
N ASP A 35 -3.62 -29.63 32.21
CA ASP A 35 -4.46 -28.61 32.81
C ASP A 35 -4.72 -27.50 31.78
N ALA A 36 -6.00 -27.39 31.39
CA ALA A 36 -6.49 -26.37 30.48
C ALA A 36 -6.15 -24.95 30.97
N GLN A 37 -6.11 -24.69 32.28
CA GLN A 37 -5.78 -23.36 32.81
C GLN A 37 -4.32 -22.96 32.54
N HIS A 38 -3.42 -23.95 32.41
CA HIS A 38 -2.01 -23.73 32.12
C HIS A 38 -1.69 -23.74 30.60
N THR A 39 -2.65 -24.10 29.76
CA THR A 39 -2.52 -24.19 28.29
C THR A 39 -3.47 -23.26 27.53
N GLN A 40 -4.43 -22.62 28.22
CA GLN A 40 -5.38 -21.69 27.62
C GLN A 40 -4.69 -20.42 27.12
N LEU A 41 -4.78 -20.20 25.81
CA LEU A 41 -4.38 -18.97 25.15
C LEU A 41 -5.61 -18.10 24.93
N LYS A 42 -5.52 -16.82 25.27
CA LYS A 42 -6.56 -15.86 24.90
C LYS A 42 -6.33 -15.42 23.45
N TRP A 43 -7.24 -15.83 22.57
CA TRP A 43 -7.21 -15.44 21.16
C TRP A 43 -8.05 -14.19 20.91
N SER A 44 -7.58 -13.29 20.06
CA SER A 44 -8.32 -12.10 19.65
C SER A 44 -7.97 -11.72 18.22
N LYS A 45 -8.96 -11.20 17.48
CA LYS A 45 -8.78 -10.78 16.08
C LYS A 45 -8.04 -9.44 15.98
N ALA A 46 -7.20 -9.32 14.96
CA ALA A 46 -6.57 -8.06 14.55
C ALA A 46 -6.32 -8.08 13.04
N PRO A 47 -6.25 -6.92 12.36
CA PRO A 47 -5.66 -6.86 11.03
C PRO A 47 -4.14 -7.08 11.10
N CYS A 48 -3.57 -7.66 10.05
CA CYS A 48 -2.13 -7.78 9.89
C CYS A 48 -1.45 -6.40 9.93
N ARG A 49 -0.32 -6.30 10.62
CA ARG A 49 0.39 -5.03 10.83
C ARG A 49 1.16 -4.50 9.61
N PHE A 50 1.23 -5.26 8.51
CA PHE A 50 2.13 -5.00 7.39
C PHE A 50 1.47 -4.25 6.22
N CYS A 51 1.12 -4.93 5.12
CA CYS A 51 0.70 -4.28 3.88
C CYS A 51 -0.82 -4.04 3.81
N GLY A 52 -1.23 -3.25 2.83
CA GLY A 52 -2.62 -2.84 2.58
C GLY A 52 -3.57 -3.93 2.10
N VAL A 53 -3.12 -5.20 2.03
CA VAL A 53 -4.05 -6.33 1.80
C VAL A 53 -5.02 -6.50 2.97
N GLY A 54 -4.59 -6.19 4.19
CA GLY A 54 -5.50 -6.23 5.35
C GLY A 54 -5.92 -7.64 5.78
N CYS A 55 -5.02 -8.63 5.69
CA CYS A 55 -5.32 -9.99 6.15
C CYS A 55 -5.76 -10.00 7.62
N GLY A 56 -6.88 -10.64 7.92
CA GLY A 56 -7.28 -10.92 9.30
C GLY A 56 -6.38 -11.96 9.95
N VAL A 57 -6.01 -11.71 11.21
CA VAL A 57 -5.19 -12.62 12.02
C VAL A 57 -5.81 -12.83 13.39
N ASN A 58 -5.63 -14.02 13.94
CA ASN A 58 -5.90 -14.31 15.34
C ASN A 58 -4.59 -14.26 16.13
N VAL A 59 -4.61 -13.55 17.25
CA VAL A 59 -3.45 -13.27 18.10
C VAL A 59 -3.65 -13.95 19.45
N ALA A 60 -2.75 -14.87 19.81
CA ALA A 60 -2.75 -15.52 21.12
C ALA A 60 -1.88 -14.76 22.11
N VAL A 61 -2.47 -14.39 23.24
CA VAL A 61 -1.78 -13.73 24.34
C VAL A 61 -1.72 -14.65 25.56
N ARG A 62 -0.53 -14.73 26.16
CA ARG A 62 -0.28 -15.36 27.48
C ARG A 62 0.74 -14.52 28.24
N ASP A 63 0.54 -14.32 29.53
CA ASP A 63 1.49 -13.62 30.41
C ASP A 63 1.95 -12.25 29.85
N ASN A 64 0.99 -11.47 29.32
CA ASN A 64 1.23 -10.17 28.67
C ASN A 64 2.16 -10.23 27.44
N ARG A 65 2.24 -11.38 26.77
CA ARG A 65 3.02 -11.57 25.55
C ARG A 65 2.19 -12.24 24.46
N VAL A 66 2.38 -11.77 23.24
CA VAL A 66 1.93 -12.48 22.05
C VAL A 66 2.83 -13.69 21.88
N VAL A 67 2.26 -14.88 21.97
CA VAL A 67 2.99 -16.15 21.87
C VAL A 67 2.77 -16.86 20.55
N ALA A 68 1.66 -16.56 19.86
CA ALA A 68 1.37 -17.10 18.54
C ALA A 68 0.44 -16.17 17.75
N THR A 69 0.51 -16.30 16.42
CA THR A 69 -0.41 -15.67 15.47
C THR A 69 -0.71 -16.66 14.36
N HIS A 70 -1.94 -16.68 13.85
CA HIS A 70 -2.28 -17.40 12.64
C HIS A 70 -3.29 -16.60 11.81
N GLY A 71 -3.44 -16.94 10.52
CA GLY A 71 -4.44 -16.31 9.66
C GLY A 71 -5.85 -16.63 10.15
N ASP A 72 -6.72 -15.62 10.16
CA ASP A 72 -8.11 -15.80 10.54
C ASP A 72 -8.89 -16.51 9.42
N MET A 73 -9.42 -17.70 9.72
CA MET A 73 -10.21 -18.50 8.79
C MET A 73 -11.54 -17.83 8.43
N GLN A 74 -12.05 -16.96 9.31
CA GLN A 74 -13.30 -16.22 9.08
C GLN A 74 -13.10 -14.92 8.29
N SER A 75 -11.84 -14.49 8.10
CA SER A 75 -11.55 -13.27 7.36
C SER A 75 -11.78 -13.48 5.86
N PRO A 76 -12.66 -12.68 5.21
CA PRO A 76 -12.97 -12.84 3.79
C PRO A 76 -11.78 -12.52 2.89
N VAL A 77 -10.83 -11.70 3.38
CA VAL A 77 -9.64 -11.28 2.64
C VAL A 77 -8.70 -12.45 2.34
N ASN A 78 -8.39 -13.25 3.37
CA ASN A 78 -7.27 -14.19 3.33
C ASN A 78 -7.66 -15.64 3.69
N ARG A 79 -8.89 -15.88 4.15
CA ARG A 79 -9.46 -17.23 4.37
C ARG A 79 -8.50 -18.18 5.11
N GLY A 80 -7.84 -17.67 6.16
CA GLY A 80 -6.91 -18.43 7.00
C GLY A 80 -5.43 -18.39 6.60
N ILE A 81 -5.08 -17.87 5.42
CA ILE A 81 -3.69 -17.90 4.91
C ILE A 81 -2.95 -16.60 5.26
N ASN A 82 -1.65 -16.69 5.53
CA ASN A 82 -0.76 -15.54 5.62
C ASN A 82 0.49 -15.72 4.75
N CYS A 83 1.17 -14.61 4.47
CA CYS A 83 2.53 -14.64 3.94
C CYS A 83 3.55 -14.72 5.08
N ILE A 84 4.83 -14.86 4.73
CA ILE A 84 5.92 -15.01 5.72
C ILE A 84 5.95 -13.89 6.76
N LYS A 85 5.65 -12.65 6.36
CA LYS A 85 5.58 -11.49 7.27
C LYS A 85 4.48 -11.70 8.31
N GLY A 86 3.29 -12.12 7.89
CA GLY A 86 2.15 -12.40 8.76
C GLY A 86 2.41 -13.51 9.78
N TYR A 87 3.07 -14.60 9.35
CA TYR A 87 3.42 -15.70 10.25
C TYR A 87 4.39 -15.31 11.38
N PHE A 88 5.18 -14.25 11.20
CA PHE A 88 6.12 -13.76 12.21
C PHE A 88 5.62 -12.53 13.00
N LEU A 89 4.33 -12.20 12.93
CA LEU A 89 3.74 -11.09 13.72
C LEU A 89 3.99 -11.22 15.23
N SER A 90 4.07 -12.44 15.76
CA SER A 90 4.37 -12.69 17.18
C SER A 90 5.74 -12.21 17.64
N LYS A 91 6.65 -11.81 16.73
CA LYS A 91 8.03 -11.42 17.07
C LYS A 91 8.30 -9.92 17.00
N ILE A 92 7.51 -9.15 16.23
CA ILE A 92 7.87 -7.77 15.86
C ILE A 92 7.93 -6.77 17.02
N MET A 93 7.34 -7.11 18.17
CA MET A 93 7.31 -6.26 19.37
C MET A 93 8.44 -6.57 20.37
N TYR A 94 9.31 -7.53 20.05
CA TYR A 94 10.25 -8.13 21.00
C TYR A 94 11.72 -8.05 20.57
N GLY A 95 12.07 -7.09 19.70
CA GLY A 95 13.46 -6.69 19.53
C GLY A 95 14.07 -6.29 20.88
N GLU A 96 15.31 -6.69 21.10
CA GLU A 96 16.03 -6.46 22.38
C GLU A 96 16.23 -4.97 22.67
N ASP A 97 16.32 -4.17 21.60
CA ASP A 97 16.57 -2.73 21.58
C ASP A 97 15.28 -1.88 21.54
N ARG A 98 14.12 -2.46 21.86
CA ARG A 98 12.85 -1.71 21.89
C ARG A 98 12.96 -0.52 22.85
N LEU A 99 12.72 0.68 22.34
CA LEU A 99 12.73 1.90 23.14
C LEU A 99 11.77 1.78 24.34
N THR A 100 12.28 1.96 25.55
CA THR A 100 11.54 1.86 26.82
C THR A 100 11.40 3.17 27.57
N GLN A 101 12.20 4.18 27.23
CA GLN A 101 12.22 5.51 27.84
C GLN A 101 12.45 6.59 26.77
N PRO A 102 11.94 7.82 26.97
CA PRO A 102 12.32 8.97 26.15
C PRO A 102 13.84 9.19 26.15
N LEU A 103 14.38 9.54 24.98
CA LEU A 103 15.80 9.86 24.80
C LEU A 103 15.93 11.31 24.34
N LEU A 104 16.65 12.12 25.10
CA LEU A 104 16.91 13.52 24.79
C LEU A 104 18.41 13.73 24.56
N ARG A 105 18.79 14.53 23.56
CA ARG A 105 20.19 14.92 23.37
C ARG A 105 20.58 15.92 24.45
N LYS A 106 21.54 15.55 25.30
CA LYS A 106 22.00 16.38 26.42
C LYS A 106 23.50 16.66 26.37
N ARG A 107 23.88 17.85 26.81
CA ARG A 107 25.26 18.26 27.11
C ARG A 107 25.21 19.09 28.40
N ASN A 108 26.06 18.76 29.37
CA ASN A 108 26.09 19.43 30.69
C ASN A 108 24.74 19.44 31.43
N GLY A 109 23.93 18.38 31.30
CA GLY A 109 22.66 18.26 32.01
C GLY A 109 21.46 18.95 31.34
N GLU A 110 21.66 19.65 30.22
CA GLU A 110 20.61 20.40 29.51
C GLU A 110 20.45 19.91 28.06
N PHE A 111 19.32 20.24 27.43
CA PHE A 111 19.11 19.97 26.00
C PHE A 111 20.18 20.67 25.16
N HIS A 112 20.86 19.91 24.30
CA HIS A 112 21.81 20.46 23.34
C HIS A 112 21.77 19.66 22.04
N LYS A 113 21.74 20.35 20.90
CA LYS A 113 21.57 19.70 19.58
C LYS A 113 22.70 18.71 19.27
N ASP A 114 23.93 19.08 19.63
CA ASP A 114 25.14 18.25 19.49
C ASP A 114 25.46 17.43 20.75
N GLY A 115 24.46 17.16 21.58
CA GLY A 115 24.56 16.31 22.75
C GLY A 115 24.35 14.82 22.43
N GLU A 116 24.67 13.98 23.41
CA GLU A 116 24.45 12.53 23.36
C GLU A 116 23.05 12.17 23.84
N PHE A 117 22.47 11.11 23.29
CA PHE A 117 21.17 10.62 23.73
C PHE A 117 21.27 10.11 25.16
N THR A 118 20.49 10.73 26.04
CA THR A 118 20.42 10.41 27.46
C THR A 118 18.96 10.10 27.82
N PRO A 119 18.68 9.04 28.59
CA PRO A 119 17.33 8.76 29.07
C PRO A 119 16.79 9.90 29.95
N VAL A 120 15.53 10.28 29.74
CA VAL A 120 14.83 11.31 30.53
C VAL A 120 13.40 10.86 30.87
N SER A 121 12.74 11.55 31.80
CA SER A 121 11.32 11.30 32.10
C SER A 121 10.42 11.78 30.96
N TRP A 122 9.18 11.31 30.94
CA TRP A 122 8.16 11.84 30.02
C TRP A 122 7.88 13.32 30.27
N ASP A 123 7.87 13.76 31.52
CA ASP A 123 7.64 15.17 31.87
C ASP A 123 8.75 16.07 31.29
N GLU A 124 10.03 15.71 31.48
CA GLU A 124 11.15 16.47 30.91
C GLU A 124 11.10 16.49 29.37
N ALA A 125 10.78 15.35 28.75
CA ALA A 125 10.64 15.27 27.30
C ALA A 125 9.53 16.21 26.79
N PHE A 126 8.37 16.22 27.44
CA PHE A 126 7.26 17.10 27.07
C PHE A 126 7.53 18.56 27.40
N ASP A 127 8.22 18.88 28.50
CA ASP A 127 8.61 20.25 28.85
C ASP A 127 9.49 20.87 27.77
N VAL A 128 10.52 20.13 27.33
CA VAL A 128 11.40 20.60 26.23
C VAL A 128 10.63 20.71 24.92
N MET A 129 9.77 19.74 24.57
CA MET A 129 8.93 19.81 23.38
C MET A 129 8.01 21.05 23.41
N ALA A 130 7.35 21.30 24.55
CA ALA A 130 6.45 22.43 24.73
C ALA A 130 7.20 23.76 24.67
N GLU A 131 8.39 23.87 25.28
CA GLU A 131 9.24 25.05 25.19
C GLU A 131 9.60 25.36 23.73
N LYS A 132 10.11 24.35 22.98
CA LYS A 132 10.51 24.55 21.58
C LYS A 132 9.34 24.86 20.66
N TYR A 133 8.19 24.19 20.83
CA TYR A 133 6.99 24.48 20.04
C TYR A 133 6.45 25.88 20.33
N LYS A 134 6.34 26.28 21.60
CA LYS A 134 5.90 27.64 21.99
C LYS A 134 6.84 28.71 21.46
N ALA A 135 8.15 28.49 21.51
CA ALA A 135 9.13 29.41 20.95
C ALA A 135 8.97 29.55 19.43
N ALA A 136 8.88 28.43 18.69
CA ALA A 136 8.68 28.46 17.24
C ALA A 136 7.37 29.16 16.85
N LEU A 137 6.28 28.88 17.56
CA LEU A 137 4.97 29.52 17.33
C LEU A 137 5.01 31.03 17.63
N ARG A 138 5.66 31.45 18.72
CA ARG A 138 5.79 32.87 19.07
C ARG A 138 6.66 33.62 18.07
N ASP A 139 7.79 33.04 17.67
CA ASP A 139 8.82 33.76 16.90
C ASP A 139 8.55 33.72 15.39
N LYS A 140 7.89 32.66 14.88
CA LYS A 140 7.71 32.41 13.44
C LYS A 140 6.29 31.97 13.04
N GLY A 141 5.38 31.82 14.01
CA GLY A 141 4.01 31.41 13.75
C GLY A 141 3.83 29.92 13.39
N PRO A 142 2.59 29.51 13.03
CA PRO A 142 2.24 28.12 12.73
C PRO A 142 3.01 27.47 11.57
N GLY A 143 3.59 28.27 10.67
CA GLY A 143 4.39 27.78 9.55
C GLY A 143 5.76 27.21 9.95
N ALA A 144 6.22 27.42 11.18
CA ALA A 144 7.53 26.96 11.65
C ALA A 144 7.50 25.62 12.41
N ILE A 145 6.32 25.04 12.61
CA ILE A 145 6.14 23.72 13.20
C ILE A 145 5.62 22.74 12.14
N GLY A 146 5.75 21.44 12.39
CA GLY A 146 5.22 20.42 11.50
C GLY A 146 5.22 19.03 12.10
N MET A 147 4.43 18.15 11.51
CA MET A 147 4.28 16.75 11.90
C MET A 147 4.38 15.86 10.64
N PHE A 148 5.26 14.87 10.69
CA PHE A 148 5.32 13.85 9.65
C PHE A 148 4.60 12.59 10.13
N GLY A 149 3.43 12.36 9.56
CA GLY A 149 2.52 11.30 9.98
C GLY A 149 2.75 9.97 9.30
N SER A 150 1.80 9.03 9.48
CA SER A 150 1.94 7.69 8.95
C SER A 150 0.62 7.05 8.53
N GLY A 151 0.59 6.40 7.36
CA GLY A 151 -0.46 5.45 6.97
C GLY A 151 -0.43 4.13 7.76
N GLN A 152 0.36 4.05 8.82
CA GLN A 152 0.36 2.95 9.80
C GLN A 152 -0.19 3.38 11.16
N TRP A 153 -0.61 4.64 11.30
CA TRP A 153 -1.41 5.05 12.45
C TRP A 153 -2.76 4.37 12.41
N THR A 154 -3.31 4.15 13.59
CA THR A 154 -4.75 3.91 13.77
C THR A 154 -5.54 5.14 13.30
N ILE A 155 -6.81 4.92 12.95
CA ILE A 155 -7.68 6.00 12.45
C ILE A 155 -7.76 7.15 13.46
N TRP A 156 -7.95 6.84 14.75
CA TRP A 156 -8.07 7.85 15.80
C TRP A 156 -6.75 8.56 16.12
N GLU A 157 -5.58 7.92 15.96
CA GLU A 157 -4.29 8.62 16.04
C GLU A 157 -4.17 9.66 14.93
N GLY A 158 -4.49 9.28 13.69
CA GLY A 158 -4.51 10.22 12.56
C GLY A 158 -5.49 11.36 12.77
N TYR A 159 -6.70 11.07 13.29
CA TYR A 159 -7.71 12.08 13.55
C TYR A 159 -7.31 13.04 14.68
N ALA A 160 -6.75 12.52 15.77
CA ALA A 160 -6.22 13.33 16.86
C ALA A 160 -5.06 14.22 16.41
N ALA A 161 -4.12 13.66 15.63
CA ALA A 161 -3.02 14.41 15.02
C ALA A 161 -3.53 15.53 14.10
N ASN A 162 -4.55 15.24 13.29
CA ASN A 162 -5.14 16.21 12.37
C ASN A 162 -5.79 17.37 13.15
N LYS A 163 -6.57 17.07 14.21
CA LYS A 163 -7.16 18.10 15.07
C LYS A 163 -6.10 18.91 15.81
N LEU A 164 -5.07 18.26 16.36
CA LEU A 164 -3.98 18.95 17.05
C LEU A 164 -3.29 19.96 16.12
N MET A 165 -2.92 19.54 14.91
CA MET A 165 -2.19 20.39 13.97
C MET A 165 -3.09 21.47 13.35
N LYS A 166 -4.22 21.09 12.74
CA LYS A 166 -5.05 22.01 11.96
C LYS A 166 -5.98 22.87 12.82
N ALA A 167 -6.58 22.31 13.86
CA ALA A 167 -7.51 23.05 14.72
C ALA A 167 -6.83 23.65 15.95
N GLY A 168 -5.89 22.93 16.56
CA GLY A 168 -5.13 23.39 17.73
C GLY A 168 -4.06 24.41 17.36
N PHE A 169 -3.02 23.97 16.65
CA PHE A 169 -1.89 24.82 16.28
C PHE A 169 -2.13 25.69 15.03
N ARG A 170 -3.26 25.48 14.33
CA ARG A 170 -3.61 26.21 13.11
C ARG A 170 -2.53 26.11 12.03
N SER A 171 -1.92 24.94 11.91
CA SER A 171 -0.88 24.63 10.93
C SER A 171 -1.33 23.49 10.01
N ASN A 172 -1.13 23.69 8.71
CA ASN A 172 -1.32 22.65 7.69
C ASN A 172 -0.04 21.85 7.43
N HIS A 173 1.03 22.04 8.20
CA HIS A 173 2.26 21.27 8.05
C HIS A 173 2.15 19.89 8.71
N ILE A 174 1.12 19.14 8.34
CA ILE A 174 0.94 17.73 8.64
C ILE A 174 0.87 16.99 7.31
N ASP A 175 1.77 16.04 7.07
CA ASP A 175 1.73 15.21 5.87
C ASP A 175 2.28 13.81 6.21
N PRO A 176 1.76 12.73 5.63
CA PRO A 176 2.13 11.38 6.03
C PRO A 176 3.16 10.77 5.07
N ASN A 177 3.84 9.71 5.49
CA ASN A 177 4.60 8.86 4.56
C ASN A 177 3.77 8.33 3.36
N ALA A 178 2.44 8.26 3.47
CA ALA A 178 1.55 7.91 2.37
C ALA A 178 1.60 8.92 1.20
N ARG A 179 2.18 10.12 1.38
CA ARG A 179 2.55 11.03 0.30
C ARG A 179 3.49 10.39 -0.71
N HIS A 180 4.44 9.61 -0.24
CA HIS A 180 5.38 8.86 -1.07
C HIS A 180 4.76 7.61 -1.70
N CYS A 181 3.46 7.35 -1.45
CA CYS A 181 2.81 6.10 -1.81
C CYS A 181 1.56 6.32 -2.64
N MET A 182 0.52 6.92 -2.08
CA MET A 182 -0.82 6.93 -2.69
C MET A 182 -1.22 8.27 -3.30
N ALA A 183 -0.46 9.34 -3.10
CA ALA A 183 -0.87 10.68 -3.54
C ALA A 183 -1.22 10.74 -5.03
N SER A 184 -0.41 10.11 -5.91
CA SER A 184 -0.70 10.06 -7.35
C SER A 184 -2.02 9.35 -7.67
N ALA A 185 -2.33 8.25 -6.96
CA ALA A 185 -3.60 7.55 -7.09
C ALA A 185 -4.77 8.39 -6.59
N VAL A 186 -4.65 9.03 -5.43
CA VAL A 186 -5.67 9.95 -4.89
C VAL A 186 -5.99 11.05 -5.89
N PHE A 187 -4.97 11.74 -6.43
CA PHE A 187 -5.21 12.78 -7.44
C PHE A 187 -5.78 12.21 -8.74
N GLY A 188 -5.44 10.98 -9.12
CA GLY A 188 -6.08 10.29 -10.25
C GLY A 188 -7.57 10.03 -10.02
N PHE A 189 -7.92 9.52 -8.82
CA PHE A 189 -9.30 9.34 -8.39
C PHE A 189 -10.08 10.66 -8.38
N MET A 190 -9.55 11.69 -7.72
CA MET A 190 -10.22 13.00 -7.64
C MET A 190 -10.43 13.65 -9.00
N ARG A 191 -9.48 13.50 -9.95
CA ARG A 191 -9.60 14.05 -11.30
C ARG A 191 -10.61 13.29 -12.16
N THR A 192 -10.68 11.97 -12.00
CA THR A 192 -11.50 11.11 -12.86
C THR A 192 -12.93 10.96 -12.32
N PHE A 193 -13.08 10.83 -10.99
CA PHE A 193 -14.34 10.46 -10.34
C PHE A 193 -14.82 11.47 -9.29
N GLY A 194 -13.98 12.42 -8.87
CA GLY A 194 -14.33 13.41 -7.84
C GLY A 194 -14.43 12.84 -6.42
N ILE A 195 -14.09 11.58 -6.22
CA ILE A 195 -14.08 10.87 -4.93
C ILE A 195 -12.90 9.90 -4.90
N ASP A 196 -12.28 9.71 -3.73
CA ASP A 196 -11.14 8.81 -3.55
C ASP A 196 -11.58 7.33 -3.45
N GLU A 197 -10.60 6.45 -3.65
CA GLU A 197 -10.64 4.98 -3.46
C GLU A 197 -11.29 4.12 -4.56
N PRO A 198 -10.85 2.84 -4.68
CA PRO A 198 -11.38 1.95 -5.70
C PRO A 198 -12.89 1.74 -5.57
N MET A 199 -13.59 1.75 -6.71
CA MET A 199 -15.01 1.37 -6.80
C MET A 199 -15.22 -0.16 -6.81
N GLY A 200 -14.16 -0.93 -7.09
CA GLY A 200 -14.16 -2.40 -7.03
C GLY A 200 -13.82 -2.94 -5.64
N CYS A 201 -13.75 -4.27 -5.53
CA CYS A 201 -13.33 -4.93 -4.28
C CYS A 201 -12.55 -6.22 -4.58
N TYR A 202 -12.05 -6.91 -3.55
CA TYR A 202 -11.24 -8.11 -3.79
C TYR A 202 -12.03 -9.27 -4.42
N ASP A 203 -13.35 -9.28 -4.32
CA ASP A 203 -14.20 -10.31 -4.92
C ASP A 203 -14.16 -10.26 -6.46
N ASP A 204 -13.70 -9.15 -7.03
CA ASP A 204 -13.42 -9.03 -8.46
C ASP A 204 -12.37 -10.05 -8.91
N ILE A 205 -11.44 -10.47 -8.03
CA ILE A 205 -10.41 -11.44 -8.37
C ILE A 205 -11.04 -12.78 -8.78
N GLU A 206 -12.08 -13.24 -8.08
CA GLU A 206 -12.73 -14.50 -8.44
C GLU A 206 -13.63 -14.39 -9.67
N ALA A 207 -13.99 -13.17 -10.08
CA ALA A 207 -14.88 -12.90 -11.21
C ALA A 207 -14.16 -12.49 -12.51
N ALA A 208 -12.89 -12.12 -12.46
CA ALA A 208 -12.12 -11.65 -13.61
C ALA A 208 -11.71 -12.79 -14.57
N ASP A 209 -11.55 -12.43 -15.85
CA ASP A 209 -11.05 -13.31 -16.91
C ASP A 209 -9.65 -12.90 -17.39
N ALA A 210 -9.24 -11.65 -17.16
CA ALA A 210 -7.88 -11.18 -17.38
C ALA A 210 -7.39 -10.32 -16.22
N PHE A 211 -6.14 -10.55 -15.82
CA PHE A 211 -5.40 -9.71 -14.87
C PHE A 211 -4.28 -8.98 -15.58
N VAL A 212 -4.19 -7.66 -15.41
CA VAL A 212 -3.12 -6.84 -15.99
C VAL A 212 -2.39 -6.11 -14.88
N LEU A 213 -1.15 -6.53 -14.60
CA LEU A 213 -0.31 -5.96 -13.56
C LEU A 213 0.61 -4.88 -14.16
N TRP A 214 0.29 -3.62 -13.93
CA TRP A 214 1.07 -2.45 -14.35
C TRP A 214 2.16 -2.11 -13.33
N GLY A 215 3.29 -2.82 -13.41
CA GLY A 215 4.45 -2.63 -12.51
C GLY A 215 4.21 -3.10 -11.07
N ALA A 216 3.11 -3.81 -10.81
CA ALA A 216 2.76 -4.32 -9.50
C ALA A 216 3.41 -5.70 -9.26
N ASN A 217 4.47 -5.77 -8.45
CA ASN A 217 5.02 -7.05 -8.00
C ASN A 217 4.15 -7.65 -6.86
N MET A 218 2.96 -8.12 -7.20
CA MET A 218 1.98 -8.62 -6.23
C MET A 218 2.49 -9.86 -5.47
N ALA A 219 3.30 -10.71 -6.10
CA ALA A 219 3.86 -11.90 -5.48
C ALA A 219 4.60 -11.63 -4.16
N GLU A 220 5.24 -10.47 -4.03
CA GLU A 220 6.05 -10.11 -2.86
C GLU A 220 5.42 -9.00 -2.01
N MET A 221 4.70 -8.06 -2.64
CA MET A 221 4.17 -6.85 -2.00
C MET A 221 2.70 -7.01 -1.57
N HIS A 222 1.91 -7.82 -2.29
CA HIS A 222 0.52 -8.15 -1.95
C HIS A 222 0.25 -9.67 -2.00
N PRO A 223 1.01 -10.50 -1.26
CA PRO A 223 1.10 -11.93 -1.57
C PRO A 223 -0.22 -12.69 -1.47
N ILE A 224 -1.13 -12.27 -0.59
CA ILE A 224 -2.43 -12.94 -0.44
C ILE A 224 -3.38 -12.60 -1.59
N LEU A 225 -3.33 -11.37 -2.14
CA LEU A 225 -4.06 -11.07 -3.37
C LEU A 225 -3.46 -11.84 -4.54
N TRP A 226 -2.14 -11.96 -4.59
CA TRP A 226 -1.47 -12.79 -5.59
C TRP A 226 -1.86 -14.27 -5.49
N THR A 227 -2.02 -14.81 -4.28
CA THR A 227 -2.55 -16.16 -4.07
C THR A 227 -3.95 -16.31 -4.65
N ARG A 228 -4.84 -15.31 -4.49
CA ARG A 228 -6.19 -15.34 -5.09
C ARG A 228 -6.14 -15.26 -6.62
N VAL A 229 -5.28 -14.41 -7.19
CA VAL A 229 -5.03 -14.34 -8.64
C VAL A 229 -4.51 -15.68 -9.16
N THR A 230 -3.58 -16.29 -8.43
CA THR A 230 -2.99 -17.59 -8.77
C THR A 230 -4.04 -18.70 -8.75
N ASP A 231 -4.89 -18.74 -7.71
CA ASP A 231 -6.00 -19.70 -7.63
C ASP A 231 -6.97 -19.51 -8.81
N ARG A 232 -7.41 -18.28 -9.08
CA ARG A 232 -8.28 -17.98 -10.22
C ARG A 232 -7.66 -18.47 -11.54
N ARG A 233 -6.40 -18.11 -11.81
CA ARG A 233 -5.69 -18.46 -13.04
C ARG A 233 -5.44 -19.96 -13.20
N LEU A 234 -5.03 -20.66 -12.14
CA LEU A 234 -4.71 -22.09 -12.22
C LEU A 234 -5.96 -22.97 -12.24
N SER A 235 -7.05 -22.53 -11.60
CA SER A 235 -8.32 -23.25 -11.57
C SER A 235 -9.17 -23.02 -12.84
N ASN A 236 -8.85 -22.02 -13.66
CA ASN A 236 -9.63 -21.64 -14.84
C ASN A 236 -8.71 -21.38 -16.05
N PRO A 237 -8.54 -22.34 -16.98
CA PRO A 237 -7.58 -22.24 -18.08
C PRO A 237 -7.79 -21.08 -19.06
N HIS A 238 -9.01 -20.53 -19.14
CA HIS A 238 -9.33 -19.40 -20.00
C HIS A 238 -8.81 -18.06 -19.44
N VAL A 239 -8.56 -17.99 -18.13
CA VAL A 239 -8.09 -16.77 -17.47
C VAL A 239 -6.67 -16.45 -17.92
N LYS A 240 -6.38 -15.17 -18.17
CA LYS A 240 -5.05 -14.68 -18.58
C LYS A 240 -4.42 -13.75 -17.54
N VAL A 241 -3.11 -13.83 -17.41
CA VAL A 241 -2.31 -12.93 -16.56
C VAL A 241 -1.25 -12.23 -17.40
N ALA A 242 -1.39 -10.93 -17.60
CA ALA A 242 -0.37 -10.06 -18.17
C ALA A 242 0.40 -9.35 -17.06
N VAL A 243 1.74 -9.41 -17.10
CA VAL A 243 2.61 -8.77 -16.12
C VAL A 243 3.57 -7.86 -16.84
N LEU A 244 3.40 -6.55 -16.62
CA LEU A 244 4.29 -5.52 -17.11
C LEU A 244 5.22 -5.08 -15.97
N SER A 245 6.52 -4.99 -16.24
CA SER A 245 7.49 -4.46 -15.30
C SER A 245 8.70 -3.85 -16.01
N THR A 246 9.51 -3.08 -15.30
CA THR A 246 10.82 -2.60 -15.78
C THR A 246 11.95 -3.60 -15.53
N PHE A 247 11.69 -4.65 -14.74
CA PHE A 247 12.60 -5.77 -14.48
C PHE A 247 11.81 -7.03 -14.13
N GLU A 248 12.39 -8.20 -14.41
CA GLU A 248 11.76 -9.49 -14.10
C GLU A 248 11.74 -9.75 -12.58
N HIS A 249 10.63 -10.30 -12.09
CA HIS A 249 10.42 -10.65 -10.68
C HIS A 249 9.41 -11.79 -10.54
N ARG A 250 9.19 -12.32 -9.33
CA ARG A 250 8.37 -13.53 -9.09
C ARG A 250 6.95 -13.52 -9.68
N SER A 251 6.33 -12.35 -9.86
CA SER A 251 5.01 -12.30 -10.51
C SER A 251 5.05 -12.76 -11.99
N PHE A 252 6.22 -12.76 -12.65
CA PHE A 252 6.40 -13.29 -14.01
C PHE A 252 6.20 -14.81 -14.09
N GLU A 253 6.37 -15.55 -12.99
CA GLU A 253 6.25 -17.01 -12.96
C GLU A 253 4.82 -17.50 -13.30
N LEU A 254 3.79 -16.66 -13.15
CA LEU A 254 2.40 -16.95 -13.52
C LEU A 254 1.98 -16.30 -14.85
N ALA A 255 2.81 -15.42 -15.42
CA ALA A 255 2.39 -14.57 -16.53
C ALA A 255 2.21 -15.36 -17.83
N ASP A 256 1.03 -15.25 -18.44
CA ASP A 256 0.79 -15.65 -19.84
C ASP A 256 1.44 -14.65 -20.80
N GLN A 257 1.47 -13.37 -20.41
CA GLN A 257 2.08 -12.28 -21.17
C GLN A 257 3.08 -11.51 -20.29
N PRO A 258 4.34 -11.97 -20.19
CA PRO A 258 5.41 -11.21 -19.54
C PRO A 258 5.90 -10.09 -20.46
N ILE A 259 5.93 -8.86 -19.94
CA ILE A 259 6.35 -7.67 -20.68
C ILE A 259 7.37 -6.89 -19.85
N ILE A 260 8.57 -6.74 -20.39
CA ILE A 260 9.59 -5.81 -19.87
C ILE A 260 9.54 -4.54 -20.73
N PHE A 261 9.39 -3.38 -20.09
CA PHE A 261 9.32 -2.10 -20.78
C PHE A 261 10.30 -1.07 -20.19
N THR A 262 10.69 -0.11 -21.01
CA THR A 262 11.56 0.99 -20.60
C THR A 262 10.84 1.89 -19.58
N PRO A 263 11.50 2.30 -18.47
CA PRO A 263 10.86 3.16 -17.47
C PRO A 263 10.18 4.39 -18.08
N GLN A 264 8.99 4.73 -17.58
CA GLN A 264 8.12 5.82 -18.06
C GLN A 264 7.43 5.58 -19.42
N ALA A 265 7.75 4.50 -20.15
CA ALA A 265 7.11 4.20 -21.42
C ALA A 265 5.71 3.57 -21.28
N ASP A 266 5.31 3.24 -20.05
CA ASP A 266 3.93 2.84 -19.70
C ASP A 266 2.91 3.87 -20.17
N LEU A 267 3.19 5.17 -20.08
CA LEU A 267 2.31 6.22 -20.63
C LEU A 267 2.03 6.01 -22.13
N ALA A 268 3.05 5.64 -22.91
CA ALA A 268 2.90 5.40 -24.34
C ALA A 268 2.11 4.10 -24.60
N ILE A 269 2.35 3.05 -23.82
CA ILE A 269 1.60 1.78 -23.92
C ILE A 269 0.12 2.00 -23.54
N LEU A 270 -0.17 2.78 -22.50
CA LEU A 270 -1.55 3.09 -22.12
C LEU A 270 -2.29 3.83 -23.25
N ASN A 271 -1.66 4.80 -23.90
CA ASN A 271 -2.24 5.48 -25.06
C ASN A 271 -2.37 4.58 -26.29
N TYR A 272 -1.43 3.64 -26.49
CA TYR A 272 -1.55 2.62 -27.52
C TYR A 272 -2.82 1.79 -27.36
N ILE A 273 -3.12 1.34 -26.13
CA ILE A 273 -4.31 0.53 -25.85
C ILE A 273 -5.59 1.34 -26.12
N GLN A 274 -5.64 2.61 -25.69
CA GLN A 274 -6.77 3.50 -25.97
C GLN A 274 -6.99 3.67 -27.48
N ARG A 275 -5.91 3.90 -28.25
CA ARG A 275 -5.94 3.96 -29.70
C ARG A 275 -6.44 2.65 -30.31
N TYR A 276 -5.91 1.52 -29.86
CA TYR A 276 -6.27 0.19 -30.35
C TYR A 276 -7.77 -0.09 -30.18
N ILE A 277 -8.34 0.24 -29.02
CA ILE A 277 -9.78 0.10 -28.76
C ILE A 277 -10.60 0.88 -29.78
N ILE A 278 -10.20 2.11 -30.10
CA ILE A 278 -10.92 2.98 -31.05
C ILE A 278 -10.76 2.47 -32.49
N GLU A 279 -9.54 2.16 -32.92
CA GLU A 279 -9.25 1.71 -34.30
C GLU A 279 -9.88 0.36 -34.64
N ASN A 280 -10.18 -0.47 -33.62
CA ASN A 280 -10.83 -1.76 -33.79
C ASN A 280 -12.34 -1.74 -33.47
N ASP A 281 -12.94 -0.55 -33.37
CA ASP A 281 -14.38 -0.36 -33.11
C ASP A 281 -14.87 -1.10 -31.85
N ARG A 282 -14.07 -1.01 -30.76
CA ARG A 282 -14.33 -1.67 -29.48
C ARG A 282 -14.75 -0.71 -28.36
N VAL A 283 -15.09 0.53 -28.71
CA VAL A 283 -15.61 1.50 -27.75
C VAL A 283 -17.02 1.10 -27.34
N ASN A 284 -17.30 1.08 -26.04
CA ASN A 284 -18.64 0.95 -25.50
C ASN A 284 -19.35 2.31 -25.59
N TRP A 285 -19.94 2.59 -26.75
CA TRP A 285 -20.55 3.90 -27.03
C TRP A 285 -21.74 4.22 -26.12
N ASP A 286 -22.53 3.24 -25.71
CA ASP A 286 -23.63 3.45 -24.77
C ASP A 286 -23.09 3.99 -23.44
N PHE A 287 -22.06 3.34 -22.89
CA PHE A 287 -21.41 3.78 -21.65
C PHE A 287 -20.73 5.14 -21.82
N VAL A 288 -19.96 5.33 -22.89
CA VAL A 288 -19.21 6.57 -23.12
C VAL A 288 -20.15 7.77 -23.25
N ASN A 289 -21.23 7.63 -24.02
CA ASN A 289 -22.18 8.72 -24.25
C ASN A 289 -22.95 9.11 -22.98
N GLU A 290 -23.23 8.16 -22.09
CA GLU A 290 -24.01 8.42 -20.87
C GLU A 290 -23.14 8.83 -19.66
N HIS A 291 -21.89 8.35 -19.60
CA HIS A 291 -21.12 8.39 -18.34
C HIS A 291 -19.71 9.00 -18.45
N VAL A 292 -19.26 9.39 -19.66
CA VAL A 292 -17.88 9.86 -19.86
C VAL A 292 -17.86 11.27 -20.44
N ARG A 293 -16.87 12.06 -20.00
CA ARG A 293 -16.49 13.33 -20.62
C ARG A 293 -14.99 13.31 -20.92
N PHE A 294 -14.57 14.04 -21.95
CA PHE A 294 -13.16 14.08 -22.36
C PHE A 294 -12.51 15.40 -21.93
N MET A 295 -11.29 15.30 -21.41
CA MET A 295 -10.50 16.43 -20.91
C MET A 295 -9.08 16.35 -21.45
N GLU A 296 -8.50 17.48 -21.82
CA GLU A 296 -7.08 17.61 -22.15
C GLU A 296 -6.37 18.34 -20.99
N GLY A 297 -5.38 17.69 -20.37
CA GLY A 297 -4.58 18.27 -19.30
C GLY A 297 -3.39 19.08 -19.81
N ASN A 298 -2.96 20.06 -19.02
CA ASN A 298 -1.74 20.82 -19.32
C ASN A 298 -0.53 19.88 -19.40
N VAL A 299 0.28 20.06 -20.46
CA VAL A 299 1.55 19.35 -20.66
C VAL A 299 2.72 20.20 -20.15
N ASP A 300 3.93 19.64 -20.14
CA ASP A 300 5.16 20.32 -19.70
C ASP A 300 5.04 20.99 -18.31
N ILE A 301 4.71 20.15 -17.32
CA ILE A 301 4.37 20.58 -15.96
C ILE A 301 5.55 20.58 -14.97
N GLY A 302 6.79 20.47 -15.46
CA GLY A 302 7.98 20.33 -14.60
C GLY A 302 8.05 18.97 -13.90
N TYR A 303 8.77 18.91 -12.77
CA TYR A 303 9.09 17.67 -12.03
C TYR A 303 8.93 17.81 -10.51
N GLY A 304 8.36 18.91 -10.02
CA GLY A 304 8.15 19.15 -8.59
C GLY A 304 9.44 19.35 -7.78
N LEU A 305 10.51 19.78 -8.44
CA LEU A 305 11.78 20.09 -7.80
C LEU A 305 11.76 21.49 -7.17
N ARG A 306 12.90 21.92 -6.61
CA ARG A 306 13.03 23.30 -6.12
C ARG A 306 12.85 24.29 -7.29
N PRO A 307 12.22 25.47 -7.08
CA PRO A 307 11.92 26.41 -8.17
C PRO A 307 13.14 26.88 -8.97
N GLU A 308 14.30 26.94 -8.34
CA GLU A 308 15.58 27.30 -8.96
C GLU A 308 16.18 26.18 -9.84
N HIS A 309 15.62 24.98 -9.82
CA HIS A 309 16.13 23.85 -10.58
C HIS A 309 15.84 24.03 -12.08
N ARG A 310 16.83 23.70 -12.93
CA ARG A 310 16.77 23.90 -14.39
C ARG A 310 15.52 23.31 -15.06
N LEU A 311 15.01 22.19 -14.55
CA LEU A 311 13.82 21.51 -15.10
C LEU A 311 12.52 22.21 -14.72
N GLU A 312 12.48 22.91 -13.59
CA GLU A 312 11.30 23.72 -13.21
C GLU A 312 11.30 25.05 -13.96
N LEU A 313 12.49 25.65 -14.14
CA LEU A 313 12.65 26.88 -14.92
C LEU A 313 12.32 26.69 -16.41
N ALA A 314 12.54 25.48 -16.93
CA ALA A 314 12.28 25.15 -18.33
C ALA A 314 10.81 24.78 -18.62
N ALA A 315 10.01 24.49 -17.58
CA ALA A 315 8.66 24.00 -17.74
C ALA A 315 7.66 25.13 -17.94
N GLU A 316 6.82 25.01 -18.97
CA GLU A 316 5.80 26.01 -19.30
C GLU A 316 4.68 26.09 -18.26
N ASN A 317 4.23 24.94 -17.74
CA ASN A 317 3.02 24.84 -16.92
C ASN A 317 3.28 24.37 -15.48
N ALA A 318 4.50 24.53 -14.94
CA ALA A 318 4.83 24.09 -13.58
C ALA A 318 3.94 24.71 -12.47
N ARG A 319 3.43 25.92 -12.69
CA ARG A 319 2.54 26.62 -11.74
C ARG A 319 1.07 26.22 -11.86
N ASP A 320 0.68 25.60 -12.96
CA ASP A 320 -0.67 25.11 -13.23
C ASP A 320 -0.63 23.66 -13.74
N ALA A 321 0.11 22.82 -13.01
CA ALA A 321 0.34 21.43 -13.36
C ALA A 321 -0.95 20.57 -13.38
N ALA A 322 -2.01 21.05 -12.71
CA ALA A 322 -3.30 20.37 -12.62
C ALA A 322 -4.34 20.89 -13.62
N GLY A 323 -4.05 21.99 -14.32
CA GLY A 323 -4.97 22.58 -15.30
C GLY A 323 -5.40 21.59 -16.38
N ALA A 324 -6.65 21.70 -16.80
CA ALA A 324 -7.25 20.91 -17.85
C ALA A 324 -8.44 21.65 -18.48
N ARG A 325 -8.78 21.30 -19.72
CA ARG A 325 -9.93 21.84 -20.46
C ARG A 325 -10.80 20.72 -21.03
N ASP A 326 -12.10 20.97 -21.15
CA ASP A 326 -13.00 20.06 -21.86
C ASP A 326 -12.60 19.97 -23.35
N ILE A 327 -12.70 18.78 -23.93
CA ILE A 327 -12.50 18.50 -25.36
C ILE A 327 -13.61 17.57 -25.88
N ASP A 328 -13.78 17.52 -27.19
CA ASP A 328 -14.61 16.51 -27.85
C ASP A 328 -13.83 15.21 -28.13
N PHE A 329 -14.55 14.19 -28.62
CA PHE A 329 -13.95 12.89 -28.93
C PHE A 329 -13.01 12.97 -30.14
N GLU A 330 -13.31 13.83 -31.11
CA GLU A 330 -12.49 14.05 -32.30
C GLU A 330 -11.09 14.56 -31.92
N ARG A 331 -11.01 15.54 -31.01
CA ARG A 331 -9.74 16.03 -30.48
C ARG A 331 -8.99 14.97 -29.69
N TYR A 332 -9.71 14.14 -28.93
CA TYR A 332 -9.11 13.03 -28.21
C TYR A 332 -8.50 11.98 -29.16
N LEU A 333 -9.19 11.67 -30.26
CA LEU A 333 -8.68 10.78 -31.31
C LEU A 333 -7.43 11.38 -31.99
N GLU A 334 -7.44 12.67 -32.31
CA GLU A 334 -6.28 13.37 -32.88
C GLU A 334 -5.05 13.24 -31.97
N PHE A 335 -5.22 13.41 -30.66
CA PHE A 335 -4.15 13.23 -29.67
C PHE A 335 -3.58 11.82 -29.68
N LEU A 336 -4.41 10.79 -29.89
CA LEU A 336 -3.98 9.39 -29.87
C LEU A 336 -3.21 8.97 -31.12
N GLN A 337 -3.31 9.71 -32.23
CA GLN A 337 -2.65 9.36 -33.50
C GLN A 337 -1.12 9.28 -33.40
N GLN A 338 -0.50 9.99 -32.44
CA GLN A 338 0.95 9.94 -32.22
C GLN A 338 1.44 8.65 -31.52
N TYR A 339 0.54 7.80 -31.04
CA TYR A 339 0.87 6.57 -30.32
C TYR A 339 0.60 5.33 -31.18
N ASP A 340 1.16 5.30 -32.40
CA ASP A 340 1.14 4.10 -33.25
C ASP A 340 2.08 3.00 -32.72
N ALA A 341 1.95 1.80 -33.29
CA ALA A 341 2.73 0.63 -32.87
C ALA A 341 4.24 0.84 -33.05
N GLU A 342 4.66 1.53 -34.11
CA GLU A 342 6.07 1.80 -34.38
C GLU A 342 6.68 2.71 -33.31
N THR A 343 6.00 3.83 -33.03
CA THR A 343 6.40 4.82 -32.02
C THR A 343 6.43 4.19 -30.63
N VAL A 344 5.38 3.45 -30.27
CA VAL A 344 5.28 2.84 -28.94
C VAL A 344 6.29 1.70 -28.78
N THR A 345 6.53 0.90 -29.81
CA THR A 345 7.61 -0.11 -29.81
C THR A 345 8.97 0.54 -29.59
N ARG A 346 9.26 1.63 -30.32
CA ARG A 346 10.53 2.37 -30.18
C ARG A 346 10.72 2.98 -28.79
N LEU A 347 9.66 3.51 -28.17
CA LEU A 347 9.73 4.13 -26.85
C LEU A 347 9.82 3.10 -25.71
N SER A 348 9.06 2.01 -25.82
CA SER A 348 8.91 1.04 -24.73
C SER A 348 9.86 -0.14 -24.80
N GLY A 349 10.34 -0.49 -26.00
CA GLY A 349 11.03 -1.75 -26.27
C GLY A 349 10.10 -2.96 -26.36
N VAL A 350 8.78 -2.77 -26.30
CA VAL A 350 7.78 -3.84 -26.37
C VAL A 350 7.34 -4.03 -27.82
N SER A 351 7.36 -5.27 -28.31
CA SER A 351 7.02 -5.55 -29.70
C SER A 351 5.53 -5.32 -30.00
N LYS A 352 5.20 -4.92 -31.24
CA LYS A 352 3.80 -4.78 -31.69
C LYS A 352 2.92 -6.00 -31.34
N PRO A 353 3.32 -7.27 -31.58
CA PRO A 353 2.49 -8.40 -31.21
C PRO A 353 2.18 -8.49 -29.71
N GLN A 354 3.12 -8.11 -28.84
CA GLN A 354 2.87 -8.04 -27.39
C GLN A 354 1.94 -6.88 -27.03
N LEU A 355 2.11 -5.73 -27.67
CA LEU A 355 1.22 -4.57 -27.49
C LEU A 355 -0.21 -4.89 -27.92
N ASP A 356 -0.39 -5.52 -29.08
CA ASP A 356 -1.71 -5.94 -29.59
C ASP A 356 -2.35 -6.98 -28.67
N ALA A 357 -1.58 -8.00 -28.25
CA ALA A 357 -2.08 -9.05 -27.37
C ALA A 357 -2.50 -8.53 -25.99
N LEU A 358 -1.83 -7.48 -25.49
CA LEU A 358 -2.22 -6.79 -24.27
C LEU A 358 -3.47 -5.93 -24.49
N ALA A 359 -3.52 -5.17 -25.59
CA ALA A 359 -4.65 -4.30 -25.90
C ALA A 359 -5.94 -5.10 -26.14
N GLU A 360 -5.84 -6.28 -26.76
CA GLU A 360 -6.99 -7.16 -27.01
C GLU A 360 -7.66 -7.64 -25.71
N LEU A 361 -6.91 -7.87 -24.62
CA LEU A 361 -7.51 -8.21 -23.32
C LEU A 361 -8.51 -7.12 -22.87
N TYR A 362 -8.19 -5.85 -23.14
CA TYR A 362 -9.08 -4.74 -22.85
C TYR A 362 -10.18 -4.57 -23.89
N ALA A 363 -9.87 -4.75 -25.17
CA ALA A 363 -10.77 -4.45 -26.28
C ALA A 363 -11.88 -5.49 -26.46
N ASP A 364 -11.66 -6.76 -26.10
CA ASP A 364 -12.67 -7.82 -26.19
C ASP A 364 -13.82 -7.59 -25.18
N PRO A 365 -15.07 -7.31 -25.62
CA PRO A 365 -16.18 -7.03 -24.71
C PRO A 365 -16.56 -8.21 -23.79
N ASP A 366 -16.22 -9.44 -24.17
CA ASP A 366 -16.56 -10.65 -23.39
C ASP A 366 -15.55 -10.96 -22.28
N THR A 367 -14.37 -10.31 -22.32
CA THR A 367 -13.31 -10.50 -21.32
C THR A 367 -13.47 -9.52 -20.16
N LYS A 368 -13.68 -10.04 -18.93
CA LYS A 368 -13.66 -9.21 -17.71
C LYS A 368 -12.24 -8.90 -17.27
N VAL A 369 -11.89 -7.62 -17.14
CA VAL A 369 -10.52 -7.19 -16.89
C VAL A 369 -10.35 -6.54 -15.52
N MET A 370 -9.41 -7.08 -14.74
CA MET A 370 -8.93 -6.46 -13.52
C MET A 370 -7.51 -5.92 -13.72
N SER A 371 -7.37 -4.59 -13.69
CA SER A 371 -6.08 -3.91 -13.77
C SER A 371 -5.55 -3.63 -12.38
N PHE A 372 -4.30 -3.99 -12.12
CA PHE A 372 -3.61 -3.71 -10.87
C PHE A 372 -2.41 -2.81 -11.10
N TRP A 373 -2.26 -1.78 -10.26
CA TRP A 373 -1.03 -1.01 -10.17
C TRP A 373 -0.72 -0.66 -8.71
N THR A 374 0.57 -0.46 -8.43
CA THR A 374 1.06 -0.05 -7.11
C THR A 374 2.01 1.15 -7.27
N MET A 375 3.29 1.01 -6.88
CA MET A 375 4.24 2.12 -6.92
C MET A 375 4.79 2.39 -8.32
N GLY A 376 4.70 1.44 -9.26
CA GLY A 376 5.09 1.68 -10.65
C GLY A 376 4.39 2.90 -11.26
N PHE A 377 3.08 3.02 -11.03
CA PHE A 377 2.33 4.22 -11.41
C PHE A 377 2.40 5.35 -10.39
N ASN A 378 2.49 5.05 -9.10
CA ASN A 378 2.35 6.13 -8.11
C ASN A 378 3.65 6.88 -7.81
N GLN A 379 4.79 6.18 -7.81
CA GLN A 379 6.13 6.75 -7.66
C GLN A 379 6.72 7.08 -9.03
N HIS A 380 6.00 7.92 -9.75
CA HIS A 380 6.25 8.25 -11.14
C HIS A 380 6.01 9.75 -11.31
N THR A 381 6.90 10.45 -12.03
CA THR A 381 6.83 11.91 -12.20
C THR A 381 5.62 12.38 -13.02
N ARG A 382 4.87 11.46 -13.63
CA ARG A 382 3.58 11.64 -14.28
C ARG A 382 2.57 10.62 -13.76
N GLY A 383 2.71 10.20 -12.50
CA GLY A 383 1.90 9.12 -11.93
C GLY A 383 0.41 9.41 -11.88
N VAL A 384 0.02 10.68 -11.69
CA VAL A 384 -1.39 11.11 -11.81
C VAL A 384 -1.91 10.86 -13.22
N TRP A 385 -1.11 11.11 -14.26
CA TRP A 385 -1.49 10.83 -15.63
C TRP A 385 -1.62 9.34 -15.89
N ALA A 386 -0.65 8.52 -15.44
CA ALA A 386 -0.75 7.06 -15.55
C ALA A 386 -2.04 6.51 -14.91
N ASN A 387 -2.41 7.02 -13.72
CA ASN A 387 -3.67 6.68 -13.07
C ASN A 387 -4.90 7.09 -13.92
N ASN A 388 -4.94 8.31 -14.45
CA ASN A 388 -6.05 8.73 -15.34
C ASN A 388 -6.13 7.84 -16.60
N MET A 389 -4.99 7.54 -17.22
CA MET A 389 -4.93 6.83 -18.50
C MET A 389 -5.34 5.36 -18.36
N ILE A 390 -5.05 4.70 -17.24
CA ILE A 390 -5.61 3.36 -17.00
C ILE A 390 -7.13 3.41 -16.80
N TYR A 391 -7.66 4.46 -16.15
CA TYR A 391 -9.11 4.66 -16.10
C TYR A 391 -9.70 4.90 -17.49
N ASN A 392 -9.05 5.68 -18.36
CA ASN A 392 -9.53 5.90 -19.73
C ASN A 392 -9.78 4.57 -20.47
N ILE A 393 -8.88 3.59 -20.34
CA ILE A 393 -9.03 2.27 -20.97
C ILE A 393 -10.30 1.57 -20.46
N HIS A 394 -10.53 1.59 -19.15
CA HIS A 394 -11.72 0.99 -18.54
C HIS A 394 -13.01 1.76 -18.87
N LEU A 395 -12.94 3.09 -18.96
CA LEU A 395 -14.08 3.95 -19.30
C LEU A 395 -14.47 3.83 -20.78
N LEU A 396 -13.51 3.72 -21.69
CA LEU A 396 -13.77 3.49 -23.11
C LEU A 396 -14.49 2.16 -23.37
N THR A 397 -14.30 1.17 -22.50
CA THR A 397 -14.86 -0.18 -22.64
C THR A 397 -16.04 -0.44 -21.70
N GLY A 398 -16.38 0.49 -20.80
CA GLY A 398 -17.39 0.30 -19.76
C GLY A 398 -17.04 -0.79 -18.73
N LYS A 399 -15.77 -1.22 -18.67
CA LYS A 399 -15.29 -2.29 -17.79
C LYS A 399 -14.97 -1.79 -16.38
N ILE A 400 -15.97 -1.27 -15.68
CA ILE A 400 -15.82 -0.68 -14.35
C ILE A 400 -17.03 -1.00 -13.45
N SER A 401 -16.84 -0.99 -12.13
CA SER A 401 -17.93 -1.10 -11.13
C SER A 401 -18.83 -2.34 -11.26
N THR A 402 -18.32 -3.42 -11.87
CA THR A 402 -19.04 -4.69 -11.99
C THR A 402 -18.11 -5.85 -11.65
N PRO A 403 -18.63 -6.99 -11.12
CA PRO A 403 -17.78 -8.08 -10.67
C PRO A 403 -16.80 -8.58 -11.74
N GLY A 404 -15.50 -8.37 -11.48
CA GLY A 404 -14.38 -8.78 -12.34
C GLY A 404 -13.89 -7.71 -13.33
N ASN A 405 -14.62 -6.61 -13.49
CA ASN A 405 -14.28 -5.46 -14.34
C ASN A 405 -13.85 -4.28 -13.46
N SER A 406 -12.55 -4.18 -13.18
CA SER A 406 -12.05 -3.46 -12.01
C SER A 406 -10.69 -2.80 -12.25
N PRO A 407 -10.62 -1.47 -12.46
CA PRO A 407 -9.37 -0.73 -12.39
C PRO A 407 -8.98 -0.50 -10.92
N PHE A 408 -8.12 -1.37 -10.38
CA PHE A 408 -7.89 -1.50 -8.95
C PHE A 408 -6.52 -0.98 -8.50
N SER A 409 -6.50 0.25 -7.96
CA SER A 409 -5.29 0.82 -7.33
C SER A 409 -4.95 0.09 -6.02
N LEU A 410 -3.79 -0.57 -5.97
CA LEU A 410 -3.34 -1.29 -4.79
C LEU A 410 -2.70 -0.35 -3.77
N THR A 411 -3.22 -0.37 -2.54
CA THR A 411 -2.64 0.40 -1.43
C THR A 411 -1.53 -0.36 -0.73
N GLY A 412 -0.41 0.32 -0.44
CA GLY A 412 0.78 -0.31 0.15
C GLY A 412 0.70 -0.51 1.67
N GLN A 413 0.34 0.53 2.41
CA GLN A 413 0.32 0.55 3.90
C GLN A 413 -1.01 0.04 4.46
N PRO A 414 -1.05 -0.44 5.72
CA PRO A 414 -2.22 -1.14 6.26
C PRO A 414 -3.39 -0.19 6.56
N SER A 415 -3.13 1.12 6.68
CA SER A 415 -4.16 2.14 6.90
C SER A 415 -3.83 3.44 6.15
N ALA A 416 -3.20 3.35 4.97
CA ALA A 416 -3.06 4.53 4.12
C ALA A 416 -4.44 5.01 3.62
N CYS A 417 -5.38 4.11 3.35
CA CYS A 417 -6.81 4.40 3.15
C CYS A 417 -7.42 4.99 4.44
N GLY A 418 -7.76 4.10 5.38
CA GLY A 418 -8.45 4.40 6.65
C GLY A 418 -7.94 5.58 7.45
N THR A 419 -6.63 5.80 7.45
CA THR A 419 -6.02 6.87 8.27
C THR A 419 -5.51 8.02 7.42
N ALA A 420 -4.58 7.79 6.49
CA ALA A 420 -3.95 8.93 5.83
C ALA A 420 -4.93 9.67 4.88
N ARG A 421 -5.69 8.92 4.09
CA ARG A 421 -6.60 9.42 3.06
C ARG A 421 -7.95 9.80 3.62
N GLU A 422 -8.67 8.86 4.22
CA GLU A 422 -10.05 9.08 4.72
C GLU A 422 -10.11 10.19 5.79
N VAL A 423 -9.18 10.19 6.75
CA VAL A 423 -9.09 11.26 7.76
C VAL A 423 -8.46 12.54 7.20
N GLY A 424 -7.74 12.45 6.08
CA GLY A 424 -7.11 13.60 5.43
C GLY A 424 -5.92 14.15 6.22
N THR A 425 -5.00 13.30 6.67
CA THR A 425 -3.77 13.73 7.38
C THR A 425 -2.69 14.25 6.42
N PHE A 426 -3.10 15.01 5.41
CA PHE A 426 -2.24 15.64 4.42
C PHE A 426 -2.30 17.16 4.55
N SER A 427 -1.29 17.84 3.99
CA SER A 427 -1.14 19.28 4.15
C SER A 427 -2.35 20.06 3.60
N HIS A 428 -2.80 19.65 2.42
CA HIS A 428 -3.93 20.21 1.67
C HIS A 428 -5.32 19.66 2.07
N ARG A 429 -5.43 18.73 3.02
CA ARG A 429 -6.68 17.97 3.25
C ARG A 429 -7.40 18.32 4.56
N LEU A 430 -8.69 18.02 4.55
CA LEU A 430 -9.57 17.77 5.68
C LEU A 430 -10.15 16.34 5.53
N PRO A 431 -10.85 15.79 6.54
CA PRO A 431 -11.49 14.48 6.44
C PRO A 431 -12.47 14.39 5.25
N ALA A 432 -12.69 13.16 4.75
CA ALA A 432 -13.68 12.84 3.72
C ALA A 432 -13.56 13.71 2.45
N ASP A 433 -12.41 13.61 1.78
CA ASP A 433 -12.06 14.28 0.51
C ASP A 433 -12.14 15.81 0.47
N MET A 434 -12.49 16.44 1.59
CA MET A 434 -12.42 17.89 1.73
C MET A 434 -10.98 18.38 1.65
N VAL A 435 -10.82 19.56 1.06
CA VAL A 435 -9.54 20.26 0.95
C VAL A 435 -9.55 21.50 1.84
N VAL A 436 -8.37 21.92 2.28
CA VAL A 436 -8.24 23.23 2.93
C VAL A 436 -8.24 24.30 1.85
N THR A 437 -9.17 25.26 1.96
CA THR A 437 -9.30 26.41 1.07
C THR A 437 -8.49 27.60 1.54
#